data_AF-A0A954ZDU2-F1
#
_entry.id   AF-A0A954ZDU2-F1
#
_cell.length_a   1.000
_cell.length_b   1.000
_cell.length_c   1.000
_cell.angle_alpha   90.00
_cell.angle_beta   90.00
_cell.angle_gamma   90.00
#
_symmetry.space_group_name_H-M   'P 1'
#
loop_
_entity.id
_entity.type
_entity.pdbx_description
1 polymer ?
#
loop_
_entity_poly.entity_id
_entity_poly.type
_entity_poly.pdbx_seq_one_letter_code
_entity_poly.pdbx_strand_id
1 'polypeptide(L)' 'MGLLLVAGFASTLGSVCAGENWPEFRGPDGTGIVPDVQLRPVTEWEENIQWSTPIPGRGWSSPVVWDDQVWLTTATE' A
#
# COMPACT_ATOMS: atom_id res chain seq x y z
N MET A 1 48.93 -0.11 -23.09
CA MET A 1 48.34 0.48 -21.87
C MET A 1 46.89 0.82 -22.18
N GLY A 2 45.98 -0.08 -21.78
CA GLY A 2 44.55 0.07 -22.02
C GLY A 2 43.87 0.89 -20.92
N LEU A 3 42.84 1.63 -21.30
CA LEU A 3 41.94 2.29 -20.38
C LEU A 3 40.52 1.82 -20.71
N LEU A 4 39.97 0.95 -19.87
CA LEU A 4 38.56 0.59 -19.87
C LEU A 4 37.81 1.62 -19.02
N LEU A 5 36.89 2.36 -19.64
CA LEU A 5 35.91 3.18 -18.93
C LEU A 5 34.80 2.26 -18.40
N VAL A 6 34.77 2.05 -17.09
CA VAL A 6 33.63 1.42 -16.42
C VAL A 6 32.59 2.51 -16.17
N ALA A 7 31.54 2.55 -16.98
CA ALA A 7 30.37 3.36 -16.70
C ALA A 7 29.62 2.72 -15.52
N GLY A 8 29.74 3.33 -14.33
CA GLY A 8 29.02 2.90 -13.15
C GLY A 8 27.52 3.11 -13.33
N PHE A 9 26.74 2.03 -13.31
CA PHE A 9 25.29 2.09 -13.26
C PHE A 9 24.89 2.49 -11.83
N ALA A 10 24.62 3.78 -11.63
CA ALA A 10 24.08 4.27 -10.37
C ALA A 10 22.59 3.92 -10.31
N SER A 11 22.26 2.79 -9.69
CA SER A 11 20.87 2.46 -9.35
C SER A 11 20.40 3.45 -8.27
N THR A 12 19.57 4.41 -8.65
CA THR A 12 18.82 5.21 -7.68
C THR A 12 17.82 4.27 -7.00
N LEU A 13 18.12 3.82 -5.79
CA LEU A 13 17.12 3.24 -4.90
C LEU A 13 16.15 4.38 -4.55
N GLY A 14 15.12 4.56 -5.38
CA GLY A 14 14.01 5.43 -5.05
C GLY A 14 13.34 4.85 -3.81
N SER A 15 13.37 5.59 -2.71
CA SER A 15 12.53 5.26 -1.55
C SER A 15 11.09 5.32 -2.02
N VAL A 16 10.39 4.20 -1.99
CA VAL A 16 8.93 4.20 -2.06
C VAL A 16 8.50 4.92 -0.79
N CYS A 17 8.02 6.16 -0.92
CA CYS A 17 7.39 6.82 0.20
C CYS A 17 6.03 6.16 0.34
N ALA A 18 5.91 5.20 1.27
CA ALA A 18 4.60 4.73 1.67
C ALA A 18 3.78 5.96 2.13
N GLY A 19 2.50 5.99 1.81
CA GLY A 19 1.60 7.00 2.38
C GLY A 19 1.59 6.91 3.91
N GLU A 20 0.94 7.86 4.58
CA GLU A 20 0.79 7.78 6.03
C GLU A 20 0.22 6.42 6.46
N ASN A 21 0.82 5.83 7.49
CA ASN A 21 0.40 4.55 8.03
C ASN A 21 -1.05 4.63 8.53
N TRP A 22 -1.76 3.51 8.43
CA TRP A 22 -3.13 3.35 8.90
C TRP A 22 -3.18 2.29 10.01
N PRO A 23 -2.77 2.65 11.24
CA PRO A 23 -2.50 1.68 12.30
C PRO A 23 -3.74 1.11 12.98
N GLU A 24 -4.90 1.73 12.81
CA GLU A 24 -6.09 1.40 13.60
C GLU A 24 -7.41 1.64 12.86
N PHE A 25 -8.51 1.30 13.54
CA PHE A 25 -9.84 1.57 13.04
C PHE A 25 -10.00 3.06 12.77
N ARG A 26 -10.30 3.41 11.51
CA ARG A 26 -10.42 4.79 11.02
C ARG A 26 -9.11 5.59 11.00
N GLY A 27 -7.97 4.93 11.04
CA GLY A 27 -6.68 5.55 10.72
C GLY A 27 -6.05 6.29 11.89
N PRO A 28 -4.93 7.00 11.67
CA PRO A 28 -4.06 7.52 12.72
C PRO A 28 -4.74 8.52 13.67
N ASP A 29 -5.79 9.21 13.19
CA ASP A 29 -6.57 10.17 13.99
C ASP A 29 -7.97 9.62 14.37
N GLY A 30 -8.29 8.38 14.01
CA GLY A 30 -9.61 7.76 14.28
C GLY A 30 -10.80 8.39 13.53
N THR A 31 -10.54 9.24 12.52
CA THR A 31 -11.58 9.99 11.79
C THR A 31 -12.09 9.28 10.53
N GLY A 32 -11.27 8.44 9.92
CA GLY A 32 -11.56 7.77 8.65
C GLY A 32 -11.38 8.69 7.45
N ILE A 33 -10.66 9.80 7.61
CA ILE A 33 -10.47 10.82 6.58
C ILE A 33 -8.99 10.83 6.17
N VAL A 34 -8.75 10.85 4.86
CA VAL A 34 -7.44 11.17 4.28
C VAL A 34 -7.51 12.61 3.75
N PRO A 35 -6.72 13.55 4.30
CA PRO A 35 -6.72 14.93 3.82
C PRO A 35 -6.08 15.04 2.43
N ASP A 36 -6.49 16.07 1.68
CA ASP A 36 -5.84 16.53 0.44
C ASP A 36 -5.62 15.49 -0.66
N VAL A 37 -6.46 14.45 -0.70
CA VAL A 37 -6.34 13.37 -1.66
C VAL A 37 -7.17 13.67 -2.93
N GLN A 38 -6.53 13.60 -4.10
CA GLN A 38 -7.23 13.57 -5.38
C GLN A 38 -7.44 12.12 -5.82
N LEU A 39 -8.55 11.50 -5.42
CA LEU A 39 -8.94 10.20 -5.97
C LEU A 39 -9.65 10.40 -7.31
N ARG A 40 -9.37 9.50 -8.26
CA ARG A 40 -10.28 9.32 -9.40
C ARG A 40 -11.60 8.75 -8.88
N PRO A 41 -12.75 9.23 -9.38
CA PRO A 41 -14.03 8.61 -9.07
C PRO A 41 -13.98 7.13 -9.46
N VAL A 42 -14.33 6.25 -8.54
CA VAL A 42 -14.50 4.82 -8.84
C VAL A 42 -15.79 4.69 -9.65
N THR A 43 -15.66 4.59 -10.97
CA THR A 43 -16.80 4.43 -11.90
C THR A 43 -17.18 2.98 -12.10
N GLU A 44 -16.19 2.09 -12.14
CA GLU A 44 -16.35 0.63 -12.22
C GLU A 44 -15.39 -0.07 -11.27
N TRP A 45 -15.85 -1.14 -10.63
CA TRP A 45 -15.11 -1.80 -9.55
C TRP A 45 -13.83 -2.48 -10.08
N GLU A 46 -13.96 -3.25 -11.16
CA GLU A 46 -12.87 -4.02 -11.72
C GLU A 46 -11.73 -3.15 -12.26
N GLU A 47 -12.04 -1.95 -12.77
CA GLU A 47 -11.06 -1.04 -13.34
C GLU A 47 -10.18 -0.34 -12.30
N ASN A 48 -10.61 -0.32 -11.03
CA ASN A 48 -9.96 0.43 -9.95
C ASN A 48 -9.21 -0.47 -8.95
N ILE A 49 -9.14 -1.78 -9.19
CA ILE A 49 -8.42 -2.73 -8.33
C ILE A 49 -7.03 -3.03 -8.90
N GLN A 50 -5.99 -2.66 -8.16
CA GLN A 50 -4.61 -2.98 -8.54
C GLN A 50 -4.24 -4.44 -8.27
N TRP A 51 -4.79 -5.02 -7.20
CA TRP A 51 -4.54 -6.40 -6.79
C TRP A 51 -5.66 -6.93 -5.88
N SER A 52 -5.81 -8.24 -5.83
CA SER A 52 -6.67 -8.93 -4.89
C SER A 52 -6.04 -10.28 -4.50
N THR A 53 -6.37 -10.76 -3.31
CA THR A 53 -5.88 -12.06 -2.82
C THR A 53 -6.97 -12.74 -1.99
N PRO A 54 -7.15 -14.07 -2.09
CA PRO A 54 -8.05 -14.80 -1.20
C PRO A 54 -7.52 -14.78 0.25
N ILE A 55 -8.44 -14.68 1.21
CA ILE A 55 -8.14 -14.78 2.64
C ILE A 55 -8.83 -16.02 3.26
N PRO A 56 -8.27 -16.61 4.32
CA PRO A 56 -8.93 -17.70 5.04
C PRO A 56 -10.08 -17.18 5.92
N GLY A 57 -11.21 -17.89 5.96
CA GLY A 57 -12.35 -17.53 6.79
C GLY A 57 -13.07 -16.25 6.34
N ARG A 58 -13.63 -15.49 7.29
CA ARG A 58 -14.31 -14.21 7.02
C ARG A 58 -13.56 -13.04 7.66
N GLY A 59 -13.36 -11.96 6.89
CA GLY A 59 -12.75 -10.71 7.37
C GLY A 59 -13.82 -9.63 7.63
N TRP A 60 -13.93 -9.17 8.88
CA TRP A 60 -14.84 -8.07 9.28
C TRP A 60 -14.09 -6.88 9.89
N SER A 61 -12.81 -7.06 10.25
CA SER A 61 -11.96 -6.00 10.76
C SER A 61 -11.58 -5.02 9.65
N SER A 62 -11.37 -3.76 10.02
CA SER A 62 -10.59 -2.87 9.15
C SER A 62 -9.13 -3.34 9.12
N PRO A 63 -8.52 -3.43 7.94
CA PRO A 63 -7.11 -3.77 7.83
C PRO A 63 -6.23 -2.65 8.40
N VAL A 64 -5.05 -3.03 8.88
CA VAL A 64 -3.95 -2.11 9.21
C VAL A 64 -2.99 -2.07 8.04
N VAL A 65 -2.61 -0.87 7.63
CA VAL A 65 -1.58 -0.66 6.60
C VAL A 65 -0.39 -0.01 7.27
N TRP A 66 0.78 -0.64 7.18
CA TRP A 66 2.02 -0.12 7.72
C TRP A 66 3.14 -0.33 6.71
N ASP A 67 3.70 0.77 6.20
CA ASP A 67 4.62 0.78 5.08
C ASP A 67 4.06 -0.06 3.90
N ASP A 68 4.80 -1.09 3.48
CA ASP A 68 4.42 -1.99 2.38
C ASP A 68 3.64 -3.24 2.84
N GLN A 69 3.10 -3.25 4.07
CA GLN A 69 2.43 -4.40 4.66
C GLN A 69 0.97 -4.12 5.01
N VAL A 70 0.13 -5.12 4.76
CA VAL A 70 -1.29 -5.11 5.14
C VAL A 70 -1.54 -6.24 6.14
N TRP A 71 -2.06 -5.89 7.32
CA TRP A 71 -2.42 -6.82 8.38
C TRP A 71 -3.94 -6.84 8.53
N LEU A 72 -4.51 -8.04 8.64
CA LEU A 72 -5.95 -8.20 8.88
C LEU A 72 -6.21 -9.43 9.75
N THR A 73 -7.32 -9.40 10.47
CA THR A 73 -7.80 -10.55 11.23
C THR A 73 -8.95 -11.23 10.50
N THR A 74 -9.04 -12.54 10.64
CA THR A 74 -10.17 -13.32 10.10
C THR A 74 -10.78 -14.18 11.19
N ALA A 75 -12.04 -14.57 10.98
CA ALA A 75 -12.79 -15.44 11.86
C ALA A 75 -13.21 -16.72 11.10
N THR A 76 -13.12 -17.85 11.80
CA THR A 76 -13.79 -19.10 11.41
C THR A 76 -15.16 -19.16 12.06
N GLU A 77 -16.08 -19.93 11.48
CA GLU A 77 -17.36 -20.26 12.14
C GLU A 77 -17.16 -21.19 13.33
#